data_AF-A0A644XIH4-F1
#
_entry.id   AF-A0A644XIH4-F1
#
_cell.length_a   1.000
_cell.length_b   1.000
_cell.length_c   1.000
_cell.angle_alpha   90.00
_cell.angle_beta   90.00
_cell.angle_gamma   90.00
#
_symmetry.space_group_name_H-M   'P 1'
#
loop_
_entity.id
_entity.type
_entity.pdbx_description
1 polymer ?
#
loop_
_entity_poly.entity_id
_entity_poly.type
_entity_poly.pdbx_seq_one_letter_code
_entity_poly.pdbx_strand_id
1 'polypeptide(L)' 'MIAADLVHAERRAFEVGESVELMKDLGIEPIMAEAVIRRLKKSAALGTREELGGVPPKSLPEVYEIWRTKGHC' A
#
# COMPACT_ATOMS: atom_id res chain seq x y z
N MET A 1 -4.99 2.49 -5.41
CA MET A 1 -6.11 3.33 -4.97
C MET A 1 -6.14 3.35 -3.46
N ILE A 2 -6.22 4.52 -2.84
CA ILE A 2 -6.02 4.72 -1.39
C ILE A 2 -6.86 3.75 -0.54
N ALA A 3 -8.15 3.58 -0.82
CA ALA A 3 -9.01 2.68 -0.05
C ALA A 3 -8.59 1.20 -0.13
N ALA A 4 -8.19 0.74 -1.32
CA ALA A 4 -7.71 -0.62 -1.50
C ALA A 4 -6.38 -0.88 -0.76
N ASP A 5 -5.58 0.16 -0.51
CA ASP A 5 -4.27 0.04 0.16
C ASP A 5 -4.43 -0.39 1.63
N LEU A 6 -5.55 -0.03 2.26
CA LEU A 6 -5.87 -0.48 3.63
C LEU A 6 -6.06 -2.00 3.74
N VAL A 7 -6.26 -2.71 2.63
CA VAL A 7 -6.51 -4.15 2.62
C VAL A 7 -5.44 -4.95 1.86
N HIS A 8 -4.94 -4.38 0.78
CA HIS A 8 -4.10 -5.11 -0.18
C HIS A 8 -2.68 -4.56 -0.28
N ALA A 9 -2.27 -3.62 0.59
CA ALA A 9 -0.96 -2.98 0.46
C ALA A 9 0.21 -3.96 0.61
N GLU A 10 0.12 -4.94 1.50
CA GLU A 10 1.20 -5.92 1.70
C GLU A 10 1.46 -6.75 0.45
N ARG A 11 0.43 -7.42 -0.08
CA ARG A 11 0.52 -8.17 -1.34
C ARG A 11 1.03 -7.31 -2.49
N ARG A 12 0.51 -6.09 -2.64
CA ARG A 12 0.94 -5.20 -3.73
C ARG A 12 2.37 -4.70 -3.56
N ALA A 13 2.86 -4.53 -2.34
CA ALA A 13 4.27 -4.20 -2.11
C ALA A 13 5.20 -5.33 -2.56
N PHE A 14 4.79 -6.59 -2.39
CA PHE A 14 5.50 -7.75 -2.89
C PHE A 14 5.51 -7.79 -4.43
N GLU A 15 4.35 -7.68 -5.07
CA GLU A 15 4.20 -7.70 -6.54
C GLU A 15 4.99 -6.57 -7.23
N VAL A 16 4.98 -5.35 -6.66
CA VAL A 16 5.79 -4.25 -7.18
C VAL A 16 7.28 -4.51 -6.94
N GLY A 17 7.65 -5.23 -5.88
CA GLY A 17 9.02 -5.70 -5.64
C GLY A 17 9.55 -6.57 -6.78
N GLU A 18 8.75 -7.51 -7.28
CA GLU A 18 9.12 -8.33 -8.44
C GLU A 18 9.32 -7.48 -9.70
N SER A 19 8.51 -6.43 -9.87
CA SER A 19 8.67 -5.46 -10.97
C SER A 19 9.95 -4.62 -10.84
N VAL A 20 10.35 -4.26 -9.62
CA VAL A 20 11.60 -3.53 -9.34
C VAL A 20 12.81 -4.37 -9.74
N GLU A 21 12.83 -5.66 -9.41
CA GLU A 21 13.94 -6.55 -9.78
C GLU A 21 14.04 -6.69 -11.31
N LEU A 22 12.91 -6.87 -12.00
CA LEU A 22 12.90 -6.89 -13.48
C LEU A 22 13.41 -5.58 -14.10
N MET A 23 13.04 -4.42 -13.54
CA MET A 23 13.54 -3.13 -14.03
C MET A 23 15.07 -3.03 -13.91
N LYS A 24 15.64 -3.49 -12.79
CA LYS A 24 17.09 -3.52 -12.58
C LYS A 24 17.79 -4.44 -13.57
N ASP A 25 17.22 -5.62 -13.83
CA ASP A 25 17.75 -6.57 -14.83
C ASP A 25 17.80 -5.97 -16.24
N LEU A 26 16.87 -5.08 -16.56
CA LEU A 26 16.81 -4.35 -17.84
C LEU A 26 17.65 -3.06 -17.86
N GLY A 27 18.37 -2.74 -16.78
CA GLY A 27 19.14 -1.50 -16.65
C GLY A 27 18.29 -0.23 -16.48
N ILE A 28 17.03 -0.37 -16.06
CA ILE A 28 16.10 0.73 -15.79
C ILE A 28 16.18 1.09 -14.30
N GLU A 29 16.42 2.36 -13.98
CA GLU A 29 16.41 2.83 -12.60
C GLU A 29 14.96 2.94 -12.04
N PRO A 30 14.57 2.16 -11.03
CA PRO A 30 13.17 2.00 -10.63
C PRO A 30 12.69 3.01 -9.55
N ILE A 31 13.09 4.29 -9.64
CA ILE A 31 12.86 5.32 -8.61
C ILE A 31 11.40 5.35 -8.12
N MET A 32 10.46 5.37 -9.07
CA MET A 32 9.03 5.46 -8.77
C MET A 32 8.46 4.16 -8.18
N ALA A 33 8.87 3.01 -8.71
CA ALA A 33 8.39 1.72 -8.23
C ALA A 33 8.86 1.46 -6.79
N GLU A 34 10.10 1.84 -6.45
CA GLU A 34 10.58 1.78 -5.07
C GLU A 34 9.83 2.75 -4.14
N ALA A 35 9.50 3.95 -4.61
CA ALA A 35 8.69 4.89 -3.83
C ALA A 35 7.29 4.33 -3.55
N VAL A 36 6.68 3.65 -4.52
CA VAL A 36 5.40 2.94 -4.34
C VAL A 36 5.53 1.85 -3.30
N ILE A 37 6.58 1.03 -3.31
CA ILE A 37 6.82 0.00 -2.28
C ILE A 37 6.88 0.63 -0.89
N ARG A 38 7.65 1.72 -0.72
CA ARG A 38 7.74 2.44 0.57
C ARG A 38 6.38 2.93 1.05
N ARG A 39 5.56 3.48 0.16
CA ARG A 39 4.20 3.96 0.46
C ARG A 39 3.23 2.83 0.79
N LEU A 40 3.31 1.69 0.09
CA LEU A 40 2.49 0.52 0.37
C LEU A 40 2.88 -0.10 1.72
N LYS A 41 4.18 -0.23 2.01
CA LYS A 41 4.66 -0.70 3.33
C LYS A 41 4.14 0.15 4.48
N LYS A 42 4.10 1.48 4.34
CA LYS A 42 3.47 2.38 5.33
C LYS A 42 1.99 2.08 5.56
N SER A 43 1.25 1.76 4.49
CA SER A 43 -0.17 1.41 4.59
C SER A 43 -0.38 0.01 5.19
N ALA A 44 0.46 -0.96 4.84
CA ALA A 44 0.41 -2.31 5.39
C ALA A 44 0.70 -2.32 6.90
N ALA A 45 1.61 -1.45 7.36
CA ALA A 45 1.93 -1.29 8.77
C ALA A 45 0.75 -0.82 9.65
N LEU A 46 -0.37 -0.37 9.06
CA LEU A 46 -1.59 -0.01 9.79
C LEU A 46 -2.37 -1.24 10.29
N GLY A 47 -2.10 -2.44 9.75
CA GLY A 47 -2.77 -3.67 10.18
C GLY A 47 -4.28 -3.65 9.98
N THR A 48 -4.77 -2.89 8.99
CA THR A 48 -6.21 -2.64 8.79
C THR A 48 -6.93 -3.75 8.02
N ARG A 49 -6.20 -4.71 7.45
CA ARG A 49 -6.77 -5.80 6.65
C ARG A 49 -7.73 -6.65 7.48
N GLU A 50 -7.29 -7.07 8.66
CA GLU A 50 -8.03 -7.94 9.58
C GLU A 50 -9.25 -7.19 10.14
N GLU A 51 -9.07 -5.92 10.51
CA GLU A 51 -10.13 -5.04 11.03
C GLU A 51 -11.25 -4.80 10.02
N LEU A 52 -10.89 -4.69 8.75
CA LEU A 52 -11.82 -4.47 7.64
C LEU A 52 -12.37 -5.77 7.05
N GLY A 53 -11.97 -6.94 7.57
CA GLY A 53 -12.42 -8.24 7.06
C GLY A 53 -12.11 -8.45 5.57
N GLY A 54 -11.06 -7.81 5.05
CA GLY A 54 -10.72 -7.90 3.63
C GLY A 54 -11.55 -7.02 2.68
N VAL A 55 -12.43 -6.15 3.17
CA VAL A 55 -13.28 -5.28 2.34
C VAL A 55 -12.80 -3.83 2.44
N PRO A 56 -12.37 -3.19 1.35
CA PRO A 56 -11.89 -1.81 1.40
C PRO A 56 -13.03 -0.82 1.66
N PRO A 57 -12.75 0.33 2.30
CA PRO A 57 -13.73 1.40 2.47
C PRO A 57 -14.27 1.91 1.13
N LYS A 58 -15.53 2.38 1.12
CA LYS A 58 -16.19 2.80 -0.11
C LYS A 58 -15.98 4.28 -0.42
N SER A 59 -15.50 5.05 0.56
CA SER A 59 -15.39 6.50 0.46
C SER A 59 -14.09 7.00 1.08
N LEU A 60 -13.61 8.15 0.60
CA LEU A 60 -12.44 8.81 1.18
C LEU A 60 -12.65 9.24 2.65
N PRO A 61 -13.84 9.74 3.07
CA PRO A 61 -14.09 10.01 4.49
C PRO A 61 -13.86 8.80 5.40
N GLU A 62 -14.31 7.60 5.01
CA GLU A 62 -14.06 6.38 5.80
C GLU A 62 -12.55 6.07 5.92
N VAL A 63 -11.80 6.26 4.83
CA VAL A 63 -10.33 6.11 4.86
C VAL A 63 -9.70 7.09 5.85
N TYR A 64 -10.09 8.36 5.80
CA TYR A 64 -9.54 9.39 6.68
C TYR A 64 -9.84 9.10 8.14
N GLU A 65 -11.04 8.62 8.46
CA GLU A 65 -11.37 8.22 9.83
C GLU A 65 -10.49 7.07 10.33
N ILE A 66 -10.21 6.07 9.48
CA ILE A 66 -9.28 4.98 9.81
C ILE A 66 -7.87 5.51 10.02
N TRP A 67 -7.40 6.44 9.19
CA TRP A 67 -6.08 7.06 9.39
C TRP A 67 -6.00 7.85 10.68
N ARG A 68 -7.06 8.59 11.03
CA ARG A 68 -7.17 9.35 12.26
C ARG A 68 -7.11 8.44 13.48
N THR A 69 -7.85 7.33 13.50
CA THR A 69 -7.84 6.39 14.63
C THR A 69 -6.49 5.68 14.79
N LYS A 70 -5.76 5.49 13.69
CA LYS A 70 -4.43 4.86 13.67
C LYS A 70 -3.27 5.83 13.94
N GLY A 71 -3.53 7.13 14.09
CA GLY A 71 -2.47 8.14 14.20
C GLY A 71 -1.58 8.22 12.95
N HIS A 72 -2.13 7.91 11.78
CA HIS A 72 -1.41 7.94 10.50
C HIS A 72 -1.29 9.36 9.93
N CYS A 73 -2.13 10.28 10.40
CA CYS A 73 -2.19 11.70 10.03
C CYS A 73 -2.53 12.54 11.27
#